data_AF-A0A3D3A9D2-F1
#
_entry.id   AF-A0A3D3A9D2-F1
#
_cell.length_a   1.000
_cell.length_b   1.000
_cell.length_c   1.000
_cell.angle_alpha   90.00
_cell.angle_beta   90.00
_cell.angle_gamma   90.00
#
_symmetry.space_group_name_H-M   'P 1'
#
loop_
_entity.id
_entity.type
_entity.pdbx_description
1 polymer ?
#
loop_
_entity_poly.entity_id
_entity_poly.type
_entity_poly.pdbx_seq_one_letter_code
_entity_poly.pdbx_strand_id
1 'polypeptide(L)'
;FGTVWGIMNSFQAIAMSRDTNLAVVAPGIAEALFATGLGLLAAIPAVVAYNACAASVQRFSSRLDHFADDFINLIARQGGQQSKG
;
A
#
# COMPACT_ATOMS: atom_id res chain seq x y z
N PHE A 1 -5.14 1.88 -15.51
CA PHE A 1 -5.13 1.33 -16.89
C PHE A 1 -6.51 1.45 -17.54
N GLY A 2 -7.60 0.98 -16.90
CA GLY A 2 -8.95 1.06 -17.47
C GLY A 2 -9.47 2.47 -17.80
N THR A 3 -9.10 3.48 -17.03
CA THR A 3 -9.50 4.88 -17.26
C THR A 3 -9.01 5.45 -18.58
N VAL A 4 -7.69 5.35 -18.80
CA VAL A 4 -7.02 5.88 -19.99
C VAL A 4 -7.53 5.16 -21.24
N TRP A 5 -7.70 3.83 -21.15
CA TRP A 5 -8.25 3.05 -22.25
C TRP A 5 -9.71 3.42 -22.58
N GLY A 6 -10.58 3.54 -21.56
CA GLY A 6 -11.99 3.89 -21.75
C GLY A 6 -12.18 5.29 -22.32
N ILE A 7 -11.38 6.26 -21.87
CA ILE A 7 -11.38 7.63 -22.40
C ILE A 7 -10.84 7.64 -23.84
N MET A 8 -9.74 6.94 -24.12
CA MET A 8 -9.17 6.84 -25.47
C MET A 8 -10.17 6.24 -26.47
N ASN A 9 -10.83 5.14 -26.10
CA ASN A 9 -11.83 4.51 -26.96
C ASN A 9 -13.04 5.43 -27.20
N SER A 10 -13.46 6.18 -26.18
CA SER A 10 -14.54 7.16 -26.30
C SER A 10 -14.19 8.29 -27.28
N PHE A 11 -12.98 8.84 -27.21
CA PHE A 11 -12.51 9.86 -28.16
C PHE A 11 -12.33 9.32 -29.59
N GLN A 12 -11.88 8.07 -29.73
CA GLN A 12 -11.77 7.41 -31.03
C GLN A 12 -13.15 7.21 -31.67
N ALA A 13 -14.18 6.86 -30.88
CA ALA A 13 -15.55 6.74 -31.36
C ALA A 13 -16.10 8.07 -31.93
N ILE A 14 -15.88 9.20 -31.25
CA ILE A 14 -16.26 10.54 -31.74
C ILE A 14 -15.55 10.87 -33.06
N ALA A 15 -14.24 10.58 -33.14
CA ALA A 15 -13.46 10.89 -34.33
C ALA A 15 -13.94 10.11 -35.58
N MET A 16 -14.38 8.85 -35.40
CA MET A 16 -14.90 8.01 -36.48
C MET A 16 -16.35 8.35 -36.85
N SER A 17 -17.21 8.61 -35.87
CA SER A 17 -18.62 8.91 -36.12
C SER A 17 -18.85 10.31 -36.69
N ARG A 18 -17.90 11.25 -36.48
CA ARG A 18 -18.08 12.70 -36.69
C ARG A 18 -19.30 13.27 -35.96
N ASP A 19 -19.82 12.53 -34.99
CA ASP A 19 -20.96 12.89 -34.18
C ASP A 19 -20.48 13.19 -32.76
N THR A 20 -20.69 14.43 -32.34
CA THR A 20 -20.33 14.90 -31.00
C THR A 20 -21.43 14.64 -29.97
N ASN A 21 -22.45 13.85 -30.32
CA ASN A 21 -23.51 13.48 -29.40
C ASN A 21 -22.94 12.74 -28.18
N LEU A 22 -23.05 13.39 -27.02
CA LEU A 22 -22.56 12.90 -25.74
C LEU A 22 -23.17 11.55 -25.33
N ALA A 23 -24.36 11.21 -25.84
CA ALA A 23 -24.99 9.93 -25.55
C ALA A 23 -24.16 8.72 -26.03
N VAL A 24 -23.37 8.88 -27.11
CA VAL A 24 -22.57 7.80 -27.70
C VAL A 24 -21.32 7.49 -26.87
N VAL A 25 -20.80 8.47 -26.13
CA VAL A 25 -19.57 8.34 -25.32
C VAL A 25 -19.80 8.22 -23.82
N ALA A 26 -20.99 8.55 -23.34
CA ALA A 26 -21.34 8.44 -21.93
C ALA A 26 -21.03 7.07 -21.31
N PRO A 27 -21.27 5.93 -22.00
CA PRO A 27 -20.94 4.61 -21.44
C PRO A 27 -19.44 4.40 -21.19
N GLY A 28 -18.58 4.73 -22.16
CA GLY A 28 -17.13 4.52 -22.06
C GLY A 28 -16.46 5.40 -20.99
N ILE A 29 -17.00 6.60 -20.77
CA ILE A 29 -16.54 7.48 -19.69
C ILE A 29 -17.00 6.95 -18.32
N ALA A 30 -18.23 6.42 -18.22
CA ALA A 30 -18.72 5.83 -16.98
C ALA A 30 -17.87 4.61 -16.54
N GLU A 31 -17.52 3.73 -17.48
CA GLU A 31 -16.63 2.60 -17.22
C GLU A 31 -15.22 3.03 -16.79
N ALA A 32 -14.69 4.09 -17.42
CA ALA A 32 -13.42 4.68 -17.02
C ALA A 32 -13.47 5.15 -15.55
N LEU A 33 -14.51 5.87 -15.15
CA LEU A 33 -14.66 6.33 -13.76
C LEU A 33 -14.85 5.17 -12.78
N PHE A 34 -15.58 4.14 -13.17
CA PHE A 34 -15.76 2.94 -12.36
C PHE A 34 -14.43 2.23 -12.10
N ALA A 35 -13.55 2.13 -13.10
CA ALA A 35 -12.22 1.56 -12.96
C ALA A 35 -11.34 2.35 -11.95
N THR A 36 -11.47 3.68 -11.87
CA THR A 36 -10.82 4.49 -10.82
C THR A 36 -11.35 4.12 -9.44
N GLY A 37 -12.66 4.04 -9.29
CA GLY A 37 -13.32 3.70 -8.03
C GLY A 37 -12.84 2.35 -7.50
N LEU A 38 -12.81 1.33 -8.35
CA LEU A 38 -12.28 0.01 -7.98
C LEU A 38 -10.79 0.06 -7.60
N GLY A 39 -9.98 0.84 -8.32
CA GLY A 39 -8.57 1.02 -8.01
C GLY A 39 -8.36 1.60 -6.60
N LEU A 40 -9.13 2.62 -6.24
CA LEU A 40 -9.07 3.22 -4.90
C LEU A 40 -9.59 2.26 -3.82
N LEU A 41 -10.68 1.54 -4.09
CA LEU A 41 -11.23 0.53 -3.19
C LEU A 41 -10.25 -0.61 -2.91
N ALA A 42 -9.40 -0.98 -3.88
CA ALA A 42 -8.35 -1.97 -3.66
C ALA A 42 -7.11 -1.37 -2.97
N ALA A 43 -6.71 -0.14 -3.34
CA ALA A 43 -5.47 0.47 -2.87
C ALA A 43 -5.51 0.88 -1.38
N ILE A 44 -6.63 1.45 -0.91
CA ILE A 44 -6.73 1.96 0.46
C ILE A 44 -6.62 0.82 1.49
N PRO A 45 -7.39 -0.27 1.40
CA PRO A 45 -7.26 -1.39 2.36
C PRO A 45 -5.89 -2.05 2.29
N ALA A 46 -5.31 -2.18 1.10
CA ALA A 46 -3.97 -2.76 0.93
C ALA A 46 -2.91 -1.94 1.68
N VAL A 47 -2.96 -0.60 1.60
CA VAL A 47 -2.01 0.26 2.30
C VAL A 47 -2.20 0.22 3.82
N VAL A 48 -3.46 0.13 4.30
CA VAL A 48 -3.76 -0.01 5.72
C VAL A 48 -3.21 -1.33 6.27
N ALA A 49 -3.43 -2.43 5.56
CA ALA A 49 -2.92 -3.74 5.94
C ALA A 49 -1.39 -3.79 5.95
N TYR A 50 -0.75 -3.19 4.94
CA TYR A 50 0.71 -3.06 4.89
C TYR A 50 1.25 -2.31 6.11
N ASN A 51 0.68 -1.14 6.42
CA ASN A 51 1.09 -0.34 7.57
C ASN A 51 0.90 -1.09 8.90
N ALA A 52 -0.21 -1.80 9.06
CA ALA A 52 -0.47 -2.60 10.27
C ALA A 52 0.55 -3.75 10.43
N CYS A 53 0.88 -4.43 9.34
CA CYS A 53 1.89 -5.49 9.33
C CYS A 53 3.29 -4.92 9.65
N ALA A 54 3.70 -3.84 8.97
CA ALA A 54 4.97 -3.17 9.19
C ALA A 54 5.13 -2.70 10.65
N ALA A 55 4.09 -2.10 11.23
CA ALA A 55 4.08 -1.71 12.64
C ALA A 55 4.21 -2.91 13.59
N SER A 56 3.68 -4.07 13.21
CA SER A 56 3.77 -5.29 14.02
C SER A 56 5.17 -5.90 13.96
N VAL A 57 5.79 -5.92 12.77
CA VAL A 57 7.19 -6.33 12.59
C VAL A 57 8.13 -5.41 13.36
N GLN A 58 7.93 -4.09 13.30
CA GLN A 58 8.77 -3.13 14.03
C GLN A 58 8.69 -3.35 15.55
N ARG A 59 7.49 -3.59 16.08
CA ARG A 59 7.30 -3.91 17.51
C ARG A 59 7.99 -5.22 17.88
N PHE A 60 7.96 -6.22 17.01
CA PHE A 60 8.66 -7.47 17.25
C PHE A 60 10.19 -7.27 17.26
N SER A 61 10.73 -6.52 16.31
CA SER A 61 12.15 -6.17 16.28
C SER A 61 12.60 -5.45 17.55
N SER A 62 11.86 -4.42 17.98
CA SER A 62 12.18 -3.69 19.20
C SER A 62 12.20 -4.58 20.45
N ARG A 63 11.32 -5.59 20.53
CA ARG A 63 11.35 -6.57 21.63
C ARG A 63 12.58 -7.46 21.59
N LEU A 64 13.07 -7.83 20.41
CA LEU A 64 14.31 -8.59 20.26
C LEU A 64 15.52 -7.75 20.65
N ASP A 65 15.55 -6.47 20.26
CA ASP A 65 16.61 -5.54 20.63
C ASP A 65 16.68 -5.39 22.16
N HIS A 66 15.54 -5.16 22.81
CA HIS A 66 15.48 -5.10 24.28
C HIS A 66 15.94 -6.39 24.95
N PHE A 67 15.56 -7.55 24.41
CA PHE A 67 16.02 -8.84 24.93
C PHE A 67 17.55 -9.00 24.80
N ALA A 68 18.13 -8.58 23.68
CA ALA A 68 19.57 -8.62 23.47
C ALA A 68 20.30 -7.70 24.46
N ASP A 69 19.80 -6.48 24.69
CA ASP A 69 20.35 -5.54 25.67
C ASP A 69 20.31 -6.10 27.09
N ASP A 70 19.19 -6.68 27.50
CA ASP A 70 19.03 -7.31 28.82
C ASP A 70 19.98 -8.50 28.97
N PHE A 71 20.17 -9.30 27.92
CA PHE A 71 21.07 -10.44 27.89
C PHE A 71 22.54 -10.00 28.05
N ILE A 72 22.97 -8.96 27.33
CA ILE A 72 24.31 -8.38 27.44
C ILE A 72 24.54 -7.83 28.86
N ASN A 73 23.56 -7.10 29.41
CA ASN A 73 23.63 -6.56 30.76
C ASN A 73 23.73 -7.67 31.83
N LEU A 74 23.03 -8.78 31.65
CA LEU A 74 23.11 -9.93 32.55
C LEU A 74 24.51 -10.55 32.54
N ILE A 75 25.10 -10.79 31.36
CA ILE A 75 26.45 -11.35 31.23
C ILE A 75 27.49 -10.39 31.83
N ALA A 76 27.40 -9.09 31.52
CA ALA A 76 28.31 -8.09 32.06
C ALA A 76 28.30 -8.05 33.60
N ARG A 77 27.13 -8.21 34.21
CA ARG A 77 26.98 -8.30 35.67
C ARG A 77 27.65 -9.54 36.26
N GLN A 78 27.53 -10.70 35.60
CA GLN A 78 28.16 -11.94 36.05
C GLN A 78 29.70 -11.89 35.92
N GLY A 79 30.21 -11.32 34.83
CA GLY A 79 31.66 -11.12 34.62
C GLY A 79 32.28 -10.13 35.61
N GLY A 80 31.54 -9.07 35.98
CA GLY A 80 32.00 -8.07 36.96
C GLY A 80 32.03 -8.56 38.41
N GLN A 81 31.30 -9.63 38.77
CA GLN A 81 31.30 -10.19 40.13
C GLN A 81 32.50 -11.11 40.43
N GLN A 82 33.18 -11.66 39.42
CA GLN A 82 34.34 -12.54 39.63
C GLN A 82 35.65 -11.80 39.98
N SER A 83 35.71 -10.47 39.82
CA SER A 83 36.94 -9.68 40.07
C SER A 83 37.07 -9.14 41.50
N LYS A 84 36.12 -9.42 42.41
CA LYS A 84 36.13 -8.93 43.80
C LYS A 84 36.34 -10.03 44.87
N GLY A 85 36.73 -11.24 44.47
CA GLY A 85 37.15 -12.32 45.37
C GLY A 85 38.65 -12.27 45.65
#